data_AF-A0A2S9YAR5-F1
#
_entry.id   AF-A0A2S9YAR5-F1
#
_cell.length_a   1.000
_cell.length_b   1.000
_cell.length_c   1.000
_cell.angle_alpha   90.00
_cell.angle_beta   90.00
_cell.angle_gamma   90.00
#
_symmetry.space_group_name_H-M   'P 1'
#
loop_
_entity.id
_entity.type
_entity.pdbx_description
1 polymer ?
#
loop_
_entity_poly.entity_id
_entity_poly.type
_entity_poly.pdbx_seq_one_letter_code
_entity_poly.pdbx_strand_id
1 'polypeptide(L)'
;MRIHEIAITSLLALCLGATACDKADDKKADDKKTDDKKADDKKADDKKAEEAKPEEAKPEEAKPEEAAAVEASPEMTAFLGKFDGTDAAVTAALKEFGADETVADDDMGMYTLGEPKVVGKDGDCFTFEAKAGMTIRTYNVCWADGKINKIEDKGMR
;
A
#
# COMPACT_ATOMS: atom_id res chain seq x y z
N MET A 1 -5.67 -47.75 -5.78
CA MET A 1 -6.70 -48.19 -4.81
C MET A 1 -6.41 -47.58 -3.45
N ARG A 2 -7.47 -47.16 -2.73
CA ARG A 2 -7.55 -46.32 -1.49
C ARG A 2 -7.46 -44.83 -1.81
N ILE A 3 -8.53 -44.03 -2.00
CA ILE A 3 -9.88 -43.90 -1.39
C ILE A 3 -9.83 -43.85 0.14
N HIS A 4 -9.74 -42.62 0.67
CA HIS A 4 -10.27 -42.15 1.95
C HIS A 4 -10.73 -40.72 1.63
N GLU A 5 -12.00 -40.42 1.34
CA GLU A 5 -13.13 -40.33 2.29
C GLU A 5 -12.69 -39.74 3.64
N ILE A 6 -12.96 -38.45 3.84
CA ILE A 6 -13.63 -37.91 5.04
C ILE A 6 -14.26 -36.56 4.61
N ALA A 7 -15.56 -36.62 4.35
CA ALA A 7 -16.44 -35.46 4.35
C ALA A 7 -16.74 -35.07 5.80
N ILE A 8 -16.54 -33.82 6.19
CA ILE A 8 -17.19 -33.24 7.38
C ILE A 8 -17.79 -31.90 6.99
N THR A 9 -19.00 -32.01 6.46
CA THR A 9 -20.03 -31.00 6.44
C THR A 9 -20.32 -30.54 7.87
N SER A 10 -20.01 -29.28 8.20
CA SER A 10 -20.61 -28.65 9.39
C SER A 10 -21.22 -27.31 9.00
N LEU A 11 -22.52 -27.41 8.77
CA LEU A 11 -23.49 -26.35 8.59
C LEU A 11 -23.69 -25.65 9.94
N LEU A 12 -23.36 -24.37 10.05
CA LEU A 12 -23.84 -23.50 11.13
C LEU A 12 -24.50 -22.26 10.55
N ALA A 13 -25.77 -22.43 10.20
CA ALA A 13 -26.71 -21.35 9.98
C ALA A 13 -27.34 -20.99 11.32
N LEU A 14 -27.27 -19.73 11.78
CA LEU A 14 -28.24 -19.21 12.74
C LEU A 14 -28.26 -17.66 12.78
N CYS A 15 -29.40 -17.13 12.30
CA CYS A 15 -30.23 -16.03 12.83
C CYS A 15 -29.66 -14.59 12.85
N LEU A 16 -30.20 -13.68 12.04
CA LEU A 16 -31.42 -12.85 12.25
C LEU A 16 -31.35 -11.91 13.46
N GLY A 17 -31.56 -10.59 13.21
CA GLY A 17 -32.15 -9.70 14.21
C GLY A 17 -31.73 -8.24 14.11
N ALA A 18 -32.67 -7.39 13.70
CA ALA A 18 -32.55 -5.95 13.55
C ALA A 18 -32.57 -5.17 14.88
N THR A 19 -31.94 -3.99 14.90
CA THR A 19 -32.30 -2.88 15.80
C THR A 19 -32.10 -1.53 15.10
N ALA A 20 -33.16 -1.04 14.47
CA ALA A 20 -33.33 0.39 14.20
C ALA A 20 -34.37 0.91 15.20
N CYS A 21 -33.99 1.89 16.03
CA CYS A 21 -34.89 2.72 16.83
C CYS A 21 -34.20 4.02 17.28
N ASP A 22 -34.67 5.11 16.68
CA ASP A 22 -35.10 6.39 17.27
C ASP A 22 -34.22 7.31 18.15
N LYS A 23 -34.05 8.55 17.64
CA LYS A 23 -34.22 9.88 18.29
C LYS A 23 -34.28 10.95 17.17
N ALA A 24 -35.39 11.69 16.92
CA ALA A 24 -35.92 12.86 17.66
C ALA A 24 -34.85 13.97 17.87
N ASP A 25 -35.00 15.27 17.62
CA ASP A 25 -36.11 16.20 17.32
C ASP A 25 -35.49 17.58 16.97
N ASP A 26 -36.18 18.35 16.11
CA ASP A 26 -36.27 19.82 15.91
C ASP A 26 -35.14 20.82 16.31
N LYS A 27 -34.87 21.81 15.42
CA LYS A 27 -35.05 23.28 15.66
C LYS A 27 -34.07 24.24 14.93
N LYS A 28 -34.60 24.88 13.87
CA LYS A 28 -34.67 26.34 13.54
C LYS A 28 -33.41 27.23 13.33
N ALA A 29 -33.56 28.07 12.28
CA ALA A 29 -33.02 29.43 12.01
C ALA A 29 -31.60 29.55 11.44
N ASP A 30 -31.23 30.54 10.63
CA ASP A 30 -31.88 31.56 9.78
C ASP A 30 -30.70 32.26 9.06
N ASP A 31 -30.95 32.71 7.83
CA ASP A 31 -30.26 33.74 7.03
C ASP A 31 -28.94 34.37 7.53
N LYS A 32 -27.87 34.34 6.70
CA LYS A 32 -27.10 35.56 6.40
C LYS A 32 -26.17 35.46 5.17
N LYS A 33 -26.61 36.18 4.14
CA LYS A 33 -25.91 36.86 3.02
C LYS A 33 -24.42 37.24 3.19
N THR A 34 -23.83 37.55 2.02
CA THR A 34 -22.66 38.41 1.66
C THR A 34 -21.39 37.59 1.34
N ASP A 35 -20.63 37.77 0.25
CA ASP A 35 -20.43 38.90 -0.67
C ASP A 35 -19.88 38.35 -2.00
N ASP A 36 -20.45 38.76 -3.13
CA ASP A 36 -20.02 38.33 -4.47
C ASP A 36 -18.77 39.13 -4.86
N LYS A 37 -17.67 38.39 -5.03
CA LYS A 37 -16.31 38.92 -5.20
C LYS A 37 -16.13 39.55 -6.58
N LYS A 38 -16.14 40.89 -6.58
CA LYS A 38 -15.44 41.83 -7.47
C LYS A 38 -14.60 41.20 -8.59
N ALA A 39 -15.04 41.43 -9.83
CA ALA A 39 -14.20 41.44 -11.02
C ALA A 39 -13.36 42.72 -11.10
N ASP A 40 -12.12 42.58 -11.57
CA ASP A 40 -11.21 43.51 -12.32
C ASP A 40 -9.77 43.09 -11.98
N ASP A 41 -8.73 43.09 -12.81
CA ASP A 41 -8.45 43.21 -14.23
C ASP A 41 -6.93 42.93 -14.32
N LYS A 42 -6.42 42.78 -15.54
CA LYS A 42 -5.05 43.19 -15.93
C LYS A 42 -3.89 42.18 -15.83
N LYS A 43 -3.75 41.43 -16.92
CA LYS A 43 -2.76 41.61 -18.02
C LYS A 43 -1.27 41.77 -17.68
N ALA A 44 -0.48 41.04 -18.49
CA ALA A 44 0.90 41.26 -18.96
C ALA A 44 2.03 40.90 -17.97
N ASP A 45 3.17 40.35 -18.37
CA ASP A 45 3.72 39.89 -19.65
C ASP A 45 5.02 39.11 -19.32
N ASP A 46 5.37 38.16 -20.18
CA ASP A 46 6.71 37.71 -20.54
C ASP A 46 7.83 37.61 -19.47
N LYS A 47 8.28 36.37 -19.20
CA LYS A 47 9.72 36.10 -19.34
C LYS A 47 10.04 34.66 -19.71
N LYS A 48 10.51 34.55 -20.94
CA LYS A 48 11.21 33.43 -21.59
C LYS A 48 12.56 33.11 -20.91
N ALA A 49 13.01 31.87 -21.15
CA ALA A 49 14.34 31.27 -20.93
C ALA A 49 14.58 30.75 -19.49
N GLU A 50 15.14 29.57 -19.25
CA GLU A 50 16.07 28.79 -20.06
C GLU A 50 16.04 27.31 -19.64
N GLU A 51 16.54 26.47 -20.53
CA GLU A 51 16.63 25.02 -20.44
C GLU A 51 17.56 24.55 -19.31
N ALA A 52 17.17 23.47 -18.61
CA ALA A 52 18.13 22.53 -18.02
C ALA A 52 17.43 21.18 -17.75
N LYS A 53 17.56 20.29 -18.73
CA LYS A 53 17.41 18.84 -18.58
C LYS A 53 18.64 18.31 -17.78
N PRO A 54 18.65 17.01 -17.43
CA PRO A 54 18.70 16.45 -16.08
C PRO A 54 20.13 16.24 -15.52
N GLU A 55 20.34 16.43 -14.22
CA GLU A 55 21.38 15.69 -13.49
C GLU A 55 20.64 14.52 -12.81
N GLU A 56 20.62 13.29 -13.34
CA GLU A 56 21.75 12.33 -13.34
C GLU A 56 22.58 12.36 -12.05
N ALA A 57 21.90 12.25 -10.92
CA ALA A 57 22.48 11.63 -9.73
C ALA A 57 22.69 10.14 -10.01
N LYS A 58 23.86 9.87 -10.59
CA LYS A 58 24.65 8.63 -10.59
C LYS A 58 24.08 7.51 -9.68
N PRO A 59 23.79 6.32 -10.23
CA PRO A 59 23.54 5.15 -9.42
C PRO A 59 24.83 4.82 -8.67
N GLU A 60 24.85 5.12 -7.37
CA GLU A 60 25.82 4.49 -6.49
C GLU A 60 25.42 3.03 -6.44
N GLU A 61 26.21 2.19 -7.11
CA GLU A 61 26.20 0.75 -7.01
C GLU A 61 26.35 0.35 -5.54
N ALA A 62 25.23 0.33 -4.82
CA ALA A 62 25.06 -0.43 -3.60
C ALA A 62 25.07 -1.91 -4.03
N LYS A 63 26.30 -2.39 -4.19
CA LYS A 63 26.73 -3.78 -4.05
C LYS A 63 25.64 -4.61 -3.35
N PRO A 64 25.14 -5.70 -3.97
CA PRO A 64 24.26 -6.65 -3.31
C PRO A 64 25.02 -7.28 -2.15
N GLU A 65 25.01 -6.62 -0.99
CA GLU A 65 25.46 -7.19 0.26
C GLU A 65 24.34 -8.12 0.71
N GLU A 66 24.41 -9.34 0.15
CA GLU A 66 23.97 -10.61 0.70
C GLU A 66 23.04 -10.41 1.90
N ALA A 67 21.78 -10.05 1.61
CA ALA A 67 20.71 -10.12 2.58
C ALA A 67 20.69 -11.56 3.06
N ALA A 68 21.20 -11.79 4.27
CA ALA A 68 21.20 -13.07 4.95
C ALA A 68 19.79 -13.65 4.85
N ALA A 69 19.65 -14.54 3.87
CA ALA A 69 18.38 -14.96 3.33
C ALA A 69 17.74 -15.89 4.35
N VAL A 70 16.82 -15.35 5.14
CA VAL A 70 15.63 -16.15 5.43
C VAL A 70 15.08 -16.49 4.05
N GLU A 71 15.02 -17.78 3.70
CA GLU A 71 14.68 -18.29 2.36
C GLU A 71 13.37 -17.66 1.86
N ALA A 72 13.51 -16.51 1.18
CA ALA A 72 12.41 -15.77 0.60
C ALA A 72 11.91 -16.59 -0.58
N SER A 73 10.60 -16.71 -0.74
CA SER A 73 10.07 -17.34 -1.95
C SER A 73 10.55 -16.56 -3.19
N PRO A 74 10.65 -17.22 -4.36
CA PRO A 74 10.95 -16.52 -5.61
C PRO A 74 9.98 -15.37 -5.86
N GLU A 75 8.71 -15.53 -5.48
CA GLU A 75 7.68 -14.51 -5.61
C GLU A 75 7.94 -13.32 -4.68
N MET A 76 8.32 -13.57 -3.42
CA MET A 76 8.68 -12.50 -2.48
C MET A 76 9.91 -11.73 -2.97
N THR A 77 10.90 -12.44 -3.51
CA THR A 77 12.10 -11.81 -4.07
C THR A 77 11.76 -10.98 -5.30
N ALA A 78 10.88 -11.47 -6.18
CA ALA A 78 10.43 -10.74 -7.35
C ALA A 78 9.57 -9.51 -7.00
N PHE A 79 8.75 -9.61 -5.94
CA PHE A 79 7.97 -8.51 -5.39
C PHE A 79 8.88 -7.41 -4.85
N LEU A 80 9.81 -7.75 -3.95
CA LEU A 80 10.75 -6.80 -3.37
C LEU A 80 11.72 -6.22 -4.40
N GLY A 81 12.09 -7.00 -5.41
CA GLY A 81 12.95 -6.54 -6.51
C GLY A 81 12.34 -5.42 -7.37
N LYS A 82 11.02 -5.17 -7.25
CA LYS A 82 10.36 -4.03 -7.91
C LYS A 82 10.49 -2.72 -7.13
N PHE A 83 10.96 -2.74 -5.88
CA PHE A 83 10.99 -1.55 -5.05
C PHE A 83 12.22 -0.72 -5.38
N ASP A 84 12.02 0.34 -6.15
CA ASP A 84 13.06 1.25 -6.62
C ASP A 84 13.13 2.56 -5.81
N GLY A 85 12.37 2.66 -4.72
CA GLY A 85 12.24 3.89 -3.95
C GLY A 85 11.14 4.84 -4.46
N THR A 86 10.31 4.42 -5.41
CA THR A 86 9.14 5.19 -5.87
C THR A 86 7.82 4.56 -5.43
N ASP A 87 6.81 5.37 -5.11
CA ASP A 87 5.46 4.90 -4.80
C ASP A 87 4.83 4.19 -6.02
N ALA A 88 5.08 4.71 -7.23
CA ALA A 88 4.58 4.11 -8.46
C ALA A 88 5.05 2.66 -8.66
N ALA A 89 6.31 2.35 -8.34
CA ALA A 89 6.83 1.00 -8.43
C ALA A 89 6.24 0.07 -7.36
N VAL A 90 6.03 0.58 -6.15
CA VAL A 90 5.33 -0.15 -5.08
C VAL A 90 3.88 -0.45 -5.49
N THR A 91 3.14 0.54 -5.99
CA THR A 91 1.78 0.37 -6.51
C THR A 91 1.74 -0.64 -7.68
N ALA A 92 2.71 -0.58 -8.60
CA ALA A 92 2.80 -1.54 -9.71
C ALA A 92 3.06 -2.97 -9.21
N ALA A 93 3.94 -3.12 -8.21
CA ALA A 93 4.21 -4.41 -7.59
C ALA A 93 2.98 -4.96 -6.87
N LEU A 94 2.27 -4.14 -6.09
CA LEU A 94 1.03 -4.54 -5.41
C LEU A 94 -0.06 -4.94 -6.41
N LYS A 95 -0.20 -4.25 -7.54
CA LYS A 95 -1.14 -4.63 -8.62
C LYS A 95 -0.78 -5.95 -9.28
N GLU A 96 0.51 -6.24 -9.41
CA GLU A 96 0.97 -7.48 -10.05
C GLU A 96 0.88 -8.69 -9.12
N PHE A 97 1.23 -8.52 -7.84
CA PHE A 97 1.33 -9.61 -6.88
C PHE A 97 0.14 -9.70 -5.92
N GLY A 98 -0.67 -8.65 -5.77
CA GLY A 98 -1.88 -8.66 -4.95
C GLY A 98 -2.94 -9.63 -5.48
N ALA A 99 -3.63 -10.29 -4.56
CA ALA A 99 -4.75 -11.17 -4.88
C ALA A 99 -5.98 -10.38 -5.35
N ASP A 100 -6.15 -9.16 -4.85
CA ASP A 100 -7.25 -8.27 -5.18
C ASP A 100 -6.88 -6.79 -4.96
N GLU A 101 -7.78 -5.89 -5.35
CA GLU A 101 -7.62 -4.44 -5.30
C GLU A 101 -7.58 -3.86 -3.87
N THR A 102 -8.01 -4.60 -2.85
CA THR A 102 -7.92 -4.16 -1.44
C THR A 102 -6.49 -4.26 -0.89
N VAL A 103 -5.65 -5.07 -1.51
CA VAL A 103 -4.21 -5.20 -1.20
C VAL A 103 -3.39 -4.05 -1.83
N ALA A 104 -3.99 -3.22 -2.68
CA ALA A 104 -3.26 -2.34 -3.59
C ALA A 104 -2.90 -0.95 -3.06
N ASP A 105 -3.73 -0.31 -2.22
CA ASP A 105 -3.61 1.14 -2.01
C ASP A 105 -3.48 1.58 -0.54
N ASP A 106 -4.10 0.87 0.42
CA ASP A 106 -4.16 1.36 1.80
C ASP A 106 -2.94 0.99 2.66
N ASP A 107 -2.24 -0.12 2.38
CA ASP A 107 -1.21 -0.63 3.30
C ASP A 107 0.23 -0.17 2.96
N MET A 108 0.55 -0.04 1.66
CA MET A 108 1.93 0.18 1.19
C MET A 108 2.07 1.20 0.05
N GLY A 109 1.02 1.38 -0.77
CA GLY A 109 1.10 2.14 -2.03
C GLY A 109 1.44 3.62 -1.90
N MET A 110 1.29 4.21 -0.71
CA MET A 110 1.60 5.63 -0.48
C MET A 110 3.06 5.92 -0.11
N TYR A 111 3.89 4.91 0.06
CA TYR A 111 5.27 5.07 0.52
C TYR A 111 6.29 4.82 -0.59
N THR A 112 7.29 5.68 -0.65
CA THR A 112 8.50 5.51 -1.45
C THR A 112 9.41 4.47 -0.80
N LEU A 113 9.08 3.18 -0.99
CA LEU A 113 9.80 2.07 -0.37
C LEU A 113 11.01 1.67 -1.22
N GLY A 114 12.18 1.64 -0.60
CA GLY A 114 13.44 1.22 -1.22
C GLY A 114 14.29 0.37 -0.28
N GLU A 115 15.31 -0.28 -0.84
CA GLU A 115 16.24 -1.14 -0.11
C GLU A 115 15.54 -2.18 0.79
N PRO A 116 14.56 -2.96 0.27
CA PRO A 116 13.84 -3.91 1.10
C PRO A 116 14.72 -5.08 1.55
N LYS A 117 14.50 -5.54 2.78
CA LYS A 117 15.21 -6.66 3.39
C LYS A 117 14.23 -7.56 4.13
N VAL A 118 14.17 -8.84 3.76
CA VAL A 118 13.41 -9.84 4.52
C VAL A 118 14.13 -10.12 5.86
N VAL A 119 13.38 -10.00 6.95
CA VAL A 119 13.89 -10.17 8.33
C VAL A 119 13.23 -11.33 9.08
N GLY A 120 12.15 -11.91 8.53
CA GLY A 120 11.49 -13.05 9.13
C GLY A 120 10.54 -13.76 8.17
N LYS A 121 10.22 -15.01 8.50
CA LYS A 121 9.22 -15.83 7.81
C LYS A 121 8.44 -16.63 8.84
N ASP A 122 7.13 -16.64 8.71
CA ASP A 122 6.20 -17.41 9.52
C ASP A 122 5.14 -18.03 8.58
N GLY A 123 5.27 -19.33 8.31
CA GLY A 123 4.46 -20.00 7.29
C GLY A 123 4.61 -19.36 5.90
N ASP A 124 3.48 -18.93 5.33
CA ASP A 124 3.40 -18.22 4.06
C ASP A 124 3.50 -16.68 4.20
N CYS A 125 3.79 -16.18 5.40
CA CYS A 125 3.97 -14.76 5.68
C CYS A 125 5.45 -14.41 5.81
N PHE A 126 5.86 -13.31 5.17
CA PHE A 126 7.22 -12.78 5.22
C PHE A 126 7.21 -11.42 5.90
N THR A 127 8.09 -11.24 6.87
CA THR A 127 8.35 -9.93 7.46
C THR A 127 9.53 -9.31 6.75
N PHE A 128 9.38 -8.10 6.23
CA PHE A 128 10.47 -7.36 5.61
C PHE A 128 10.50 -5.91 6.10
N GLU A 129 11.66 -5.30 6.01
CA GLU A 129 11.91 -3.90 6.34
C GLU A 129 12.29 -3.17 5.06
N ALA A 130 11.77 -1.97 4.84
CA ALA A 130 12.16 -1.13 3.71
C ALA A 130 12.34 0.32 4.17
N LYS A 131 13.26 1.04 3.53
CA LYS A 131 13.44 2.47 3.77
C LYS A 131 12.31 3.25 3.11
N ALA A 132 11.74 4.19 3.84
CA ALA A 132 10.80 5.20 3.35
C ALA A 132 11.37 6.58 3.68
N GLY A 133 12.15 7.16 2.77
CA GLY A 133 12.92 8.38 3.04
C GLY A 133 13.95 8.15 4.16
N MET A 134 13.76 8.79 5.32
CA MET A 134 14.68 8.70 6.47
C MET A 134 14.30 7.62 7.51
N THR A 135 13.13 7.00 7.38
CA THR A 135 12.64 6.00 8.33
C THR A 135 12.69 4.60 7.74
N ILE A 136 12.70 3.58 8.59
CA ILE A 136 12.55 2.18 8.16
C ILE A 136 11.15 1.73 8.54
N ARG A 137 10.35 1.29 7.56
CA ARG A 137 9.03 0.70 7.77
C ARG A 137 9.14 -0.82 7.79
N THR A 138 8.40 -1.45 8.68
CA THR A 138 8.36 -2.91 8.80
C THR A 138 7.00 -3.41 8.37
N TYR A 139 6.98 -4.40 7.48
CA TYR A 139 5.75 -4.98 6.97
C TYR A 139 5.74 -6.48 7.16
N ASN A 140 4.56 -7.06 7.37
CA ASN A 140 4.32 -8.48 7.25
C ASN A 140 3.40 -8.72 6.06
N VAL A 141 3.82 -9.59 5.14
CA VAL A 141 3.14 -9.86 3.87
C VAL A 141 2.85 -11.35 3.80
N CYS A 142 1.58 -11.70 3.78
CA CYS A 142 1.13 -13.07 3.65
C CYS A 142 0.78 -13.40 2.21
N TRP A 143 1.21 -14.60 1.80
CA TRP A 143 0.97 -15.15 0.49
C TRP A 143 -0.06 -16.27 0.57
N ALA A 144 -0.94 -16.32 -0.42
CA ALA A 144 -1.84 -17.44 -0.67
C ALA A 144 -1.95 -17.62 -2.20
N ASP A 145 -1.82 -18.86 -2.66
CA ASP A 145 -1.95 -19.20 -4.09
C ASP A 145 -1.02 -18.37 -5.01
N GLY A 146 0.19 -18.04 -4.52
CA GLY A 146 1.19 -17.25 -5.24
C GLY A 146 0.85 -15.76 -5.39
N LYS A 147 -0.12 -15.27 -4.62
CA LYS A 147 -0.52 -13.86 -4.55
C LYS A 147 -0.49 -13.36 -3.10
N ILE A 148 -0.28 -12.07 -2.93
CA ILE A 148 -0.35 -11.40 -1.64
C ILE A 148 -1.82 -11.26 -1.27
N ASN A 149 -2.24 -11.89 -0.17
CA ASN A 149 -3.61 -11.82 0.32
C ASN A 149 -3.77 -10.91 1.54
N LYS A 150 -2.67 -10.55 2.19
CA LYS A 150 -2.67 -9.71 3.39
C LYS A 150 -1.36 -8.96 3.52
N ILE A 151 -1.46 -7.68 3.86
CA ILE A 151 -0.34 -6.85 4.25
C ILE A 151 -0.67 -6.27 5.62
N GLU A 152 0.32 -6.25 6.52
CA GLU A 152 0.21 -5.59 7.81
C GLU A 152 1.40 -4.64 7.99
N ASP A 153 1.12 -3.35 8.15
CA ASP A 153 2.10 -2.36 8.59
C ASP A 153 2.41 -2.56 10.09
N LYS A 154 3.63 -2.97 10.41
CA LYS A 154 4.12 -3.14 11.80
C LYS A 154 4.66 -1.83 12.38
N GLY A 155 4.67 -0.75 11.60
CA GLY A 155 5.10 0.57 12.01
C GLY A 155 6.50 0.94 11.53
N MET A 156 7.00 2.04 12.08
CA MET A 156 8.26 2.67 11.70
C MET A 156 9.26 2.67 12.86
N ARG A 157 10.54 2.75 12.52
CA ARG A 157 11.63 3.00 13.45
C ARG A 157 12.65 3.98 12.88
#